data_AF-A0A347VPM8-F1
#
_entry.id   AF-A0A347VPM8-F1
#
_cell.length_a   1.000
_cell.length_b   1.000
_cell.length_c   1.000
_cell.angle_alpha   90.00
_cell.angle_beta   90.00
_cell.angle_gamma   90.00
#
_symmetry.space_group_name_H-M   'P 1'
#
loop_
_entity.id
_entity.type
_entity.pdbx_description
1 polymer ?
#
loop_
_entity_poly.entity_id
_entity_poly.type
_entity_poly.pdbx_seq_one_letter_code
_entity_poly.pdbx_strand_id
1 'polypeptide(L)'
;MGLIDFKFLQKIHLKFIDKVIHEDHPFGMILFANVNYIYILPRAFYIHRLRAGSTCDRQGVQNVTKKSMPTYTLHILDAFKGDAVSARAYYRAASWFIMFLEIKNFIESNPTNPMSKLTKEQFLGLFISESSMLLRFDIDPLNLIDKFGAFKGYINRPNSVMKLAIKNPKLYKKMLPLIRIYEKFTQIERRFRKFIKSKKS
;
A
#
# COMPACT_ATOMS: atom_id res chain seq x y z
N MET A 1 -11.41 6.90 19.67
CA MET A 1 -10.22 6.24 20.26
C MET A 1 -10.68 4.93 20.89
N GLY A 2 -9.92 3.84 20.77
CA GLY A 2 -10.26 2.52 21.34
C GLY A 2 -9.39 2.19 22.55
N LEU A 3 -9.96 1.49 23.53
CA LEU A 3 -9.22 0.88 24.62
C LEU A 3 -9.10 -0.61 24.35
N ILE A 4 -7.90 -1.16 24.56
CA ILE A 4 -7.59 -2.56 24.28
C ILE A 4 -7.07 -3.16 25.58
N ASP A 5 -7.54 -4.36 25.93
CA ASP A 5 -6.97 -5.12 27.04
C ASP A 5 -5.49 -5.44 26.73
N PHE A 6 -4.60 -4.94 27.56
CA PHE A 6 -3.16 -5.08 27.35
C PHE A 6 -2.68 -6.54 27.50
N LYS A 7 -3.27 -7.33 28.41
CA LYS A 7 -2.92 -8.75 28.56
C LYS A 7 -3.31 -9.52 27.30
N PHE A 8 -4.48 -9.20 26.74
CA PHE A 8 -4.90 -9.76 25.46
C PHE A 8 -3.94 -9.37 24.33
N LEU A 9 -3.58 -8.10 24.21
CA LEU A 9 -2.67 -7.61 23.18
C LEU A 9 -1.30 -8.31 23.24
N GLN A 10 -0.74 -8.48 24.44
CA GLN A 10 0.50 -9.21 24.66
C GLN A 10 0.38 -10.68 24.25
N LYS A 11 -0.73 -11.33 24.59
CA LYS A 11 -0.98 -12.75 24.27
C LYS A 11 -0.98 -13.02 22.76
N ILE A 12 -1.52 -12.10 21.95
CA ILE A 12 -1.54 -12.25 20.49
C ILE A 12 -0.26 -11.72 19.81
N HIS A 13 0.70 -11.18 20.59
CA HIS A 13 1.96 -10.62 20.11
C HIS A 13 1.81 -9.58 18.98
N LEU A 14 0.71 -8.83 18.99
CA LEU A 14 0.41 -7.86 17.94
C LEU A 14 1.10 -6.52 18.22
N LYS A 15 1.82 -6.01 17.21
CA LYS A 15 2.47 -4.70 17.23
C LYS A 15 2.25 -3.96 15.91
N PHE A 16 2.47 -2.66 15.91
CA PHE A 16 2.53 -1.88 14.67
C PHE A 16 3.67 -2.36 13.79
N ILE A 17 3.46 -2.29 12.48
CA ILE A 17 4.50 -2.57 11.51
C ILE A 17 5.48 -1.40 11.51
N ASP A 18 6.76 -1.72 11.62
CA ASP A 18 7.81 -0.72 11.67
C ASP A 18 7.95 -0.01 10.30
N LYS A 19 8.05 1.33 10.33
CA LYS A 19 8.47 2.15 9.17
C LYS A 19 7.58 2.01 7.93
N VAL A 20 6.27 1.88 8.12
CA VAL A 20 5.27 1.98 7.05
C VAL A 20 4.32 3.14 7.32
N ILE A 21 3.62 3.61 6.29
CA ILE A 21 2.49 4.53 6.45
C ILE A 21 1.22 3.72 6.70
N HIS A 22 0.32 4.25 7.54
CA HIS A 22 -0.98 3.65 7.86
C HIS A 22 -0.83 2.31 8.59
N GLU A 23 0.19 2.20 9.44
CA GLU A 23 0.48 1.04 10.27
C GLU A 23 -0.69 0.64 11.19
N ASP A 24 -1.58 1.59 11.48
CA ASP A 24 -2.81 1.41 12.24
C ASP A 24 -3.86 0.55 11.52
N HIS A 25 -3.88 0.55 10.17
CA HIS A 25 -4.78 -0.28 9.39
C HIS A 25 -4.58 -1.79 9.62
N PRO A 26 -3.40 -2.39 9.32
CA PRO A 26 -3.19 -3.82 9.53
C PRO A 26 -3.25 -4.18 11.02
N PHE A 27 -2.79 -3.30 11.91
CA PHE A 27 -2.92 -3.50 13.35
C PHE A 27 -4.40 -3.65 13.75
N GLY A 28 -5.25 -2.70 13.36
CA GLY A 28 -6.68 -2.75 13.68
C GLY A 28 -7.38 -3.95 13.06
N MET A 29 -7.06 -4.28 11.80
CA MET A 29 -7.64 -5.44 11.11
C MET A 29 -7.30 -6.76 11.82
N ILE A 30 -6.02 -6.99 12.13
CA ILE A 30 -5.58 -8.21 12.82
C ILE A 30 -6.14 -8.24 14.24
N LEU A 31 -6.17 -7.11 14.96
CA LEU A 31 -6.78 -7.03 16.28
C LEU A 31 -8.26 -7.45 16.22
N PHE A 32 -9.05 -6.86 15.32
CA PHE A 32 -10.46 -7.18 15.19
C PHE A 32 -10.72 -8.62 14.74
N ALA A 33 -9.79 -9.21 13.98
CA ALA A 33 -9.88 -10.61 13.58
C ALA A 33 -9.61 -11.61 14.74
N ASN A 34 -9.04 -11.15 15.87
CA ASN A 34 -8.68 -11.99 17.02
C ASN A 34 -9.53 -11.75 18.27
N VAL A 35 -10.32 -10.67 18.33
CA VAL A 35 -11.16 -10.38 19.49
C VAL A 35 -12.47 -11.17 19.44
N ASN A 36 -12.90 -11.67 20.60
CA ASN A 36 -14.20 -12.35 20.74
C ASN A 36 -15.35 -11.37 21.04
N TYR A 37 -15.03 -10.23 21.66
CA TYR A 37 -16.02 -9.26 22.11
C TYR A 37 -15.52 -7.84 21.87
N ILE A 38 -16.41 -6.98 21.38
CA ILE A 38 -16.17 -5.55 21.18
C ILE A 38 -17.28 -4.80 21.89
N TYR A 39 -16.91 -3.92 22.81
CA TYR A 39 -17.84 -3.01 23.46
C TYR A 39 -17.81 -1.63 22.81
N ILE A 40 -18.97 -1.12 22.42
CA ILE A 40 -19.12 0.21 21.82
C ILE A 40 -19.78 1.12 22.86
N LEU A 41 -19.05 2.15 23.29
CA LEU A 41 -19.58 3.21 24.16
C LEU A 41 -19.94 4.43 23.29
N PRO A 42 -21.23 4.71 23.04
CA PRO A 42 -21.66 5.79 22.15
C PRO A 42 -21.61 7.16 22.86
N ARG A 43 -20.46 7.51 23.45
CA ARG A 43 -20.22 8.79 24.13
C ARG A 43 -18.86 9.35 23.75
N ALA A 44 -18.80 10.65 23.49
CA ALA A 44 -17.56 11.33 23.14
C ALA A 44 -16.78 11.70 24.40
N PHE A 45 -15.72 10.94 24.69
CA PHE A 45 -14.79 11.24 25.79
C PHE A 45 -13.40 11.68 25.32
N TYR A 46 -13.21 11.91 24.01
CA TYR A 46 -11.90 12.21 23.45
C TYR A 46 -11.80 13.67 22.98
N ILE A 47 -10.69 14.30 23.34
CA ILE A 47 -10.28 15.61 22.81
C ILE A 47 -9.28 15.36 21.68
N HIS A 48 -9.67 15.66 20.45
CA HIS A 48 -8.77 15.53 19.30
C HIS A 48 -7.72 16.64 19.34
N ARG A 49 -6.45 16.28 19.56
CA ARG A 49 -5.34 17.25 19.49
C ARG A 49 -4.80 17.33 18.06
N LEU A 50 -5.04 18.46 17.41
CA LEU A 50 -4.35 18.82 16.16
C LEU A 50 -2.98 19.40 16.50
N ARG A 51 -1.91 18.87 15.90
CA ARG A 51 -0.55 19.41 16.02
C ARG A 51 -0.01 19.69 14.63
N ALA A 52 0.64 20.84 14.46
CA ALA A 52 1.35 21.18 13.23
C ALA A 52 2.43 20.13 12.93
N GLY A 53 2.48 19.63 11.69
CA GLY A 53 3.40 18.57 11.28
C GLY A 53 2.97 17.14 11.67
N SER A 54 1.72 16.94 12.07
CA SER A 54 1.14 15.60 12.23
C SER A 54 1.09 14.85 10.89
N THR A 55 1.21 13.51 10.91
CA THR A 55 0.97 12.68 9.72
C THR A 55 -0.49 12.73 9.25
N CYS A 56 -1.42 13.11 10.14
CA CYS A 56 -2.81 13.40 9.81
C CYS A 56 -3.01 14.80 9.22
N ASP A 57 -2.00 15.68 9.28
CA ASP A 57 -2.00 16.95 8.57
C ASP A 57 -1.91 16.62 7.08
N ARG A 58 -3.07 16.61 6.41
CA ARG A 58 -3.20 16.39 4.96
C ARG A 58 -2.65 17.61 4.22
N GLN A 59 -1.36 17.89 4.39
CA GLN A 59 -0.64 18.78 3.52
C GLN A 59 -0.74 18.18 2.12
N GLY A 60 -1.40 18.89 1.21
CA GLY A 60 -1.65 18.41 -0.14
C GLY A 60 -0.35 18.02 -0.84
N VAL A 61 -0.46 17.27 -1.95
CA VAL A 61 0.68 16.79 -2.77
C VAL A 61 1.69 17.91 -3.08
N GLN A 62 1.24 19.15 -3.14
CA GLN A 62 2.03 20.34 -3.46
C GLN A 62 2.97 20.80 -2.34
N ASN A 63 2.80 20.29 -1.11
CA ASN A 63 3.59 20.69 0.07
C ASN A 63 4.56 19.59 0.54
N VAL A 64 4.73 18.52 -0.25
CA VAL A 64 5.66 17.43 0.07
C VAL A 64 7.09 17.93 -0.12
N THR A 65 7.77 18.22 0.99
CA THR A 65 9.18 18.61 1.00
C THR A 65 10.04 17.55 1.68
N LYS A 66 11.36 17.62 1.51
CA LYS A 66 12.32 16.76 2.24
C LYS A 66 12.10 16.79 3.76
N LYS A 67 11.74 17.95 4.32
CA LYS A 67 11.46 18.13 5.75
C LYS A 67 10.19 17.41 6.23
N SER A 68 9.25 17.14 5.32
CA SER A 68 8.00 16.43 5.63
C SER A 68 8.15 14.90 5.63
N MET A 69 9.28 14.39 5.15
CA MET A 69 9.57 12.96 5.05
C MET A 69 10.22 12.46 6.35
N PRO A 70 9.81 11.31 6.90
CA PRO A 70 10.48 10.72 8.05
C PRO A 70 11.95 10.38 7.74
N THR A 71 12.85 10.58 8.71
CA THR A 71 14.31 10.38 8.51
C THR A 71 14.68 9.00 7.97
N TYR A 72 13.96 7.95 8.36
CA TYR A 72 14.22 6.60 7.88
C TYR A 72 13.89 6.40 6.38
N THR A 73 13.20 7.34 5.74
CA THR A 73 12.86 7.31 4.30
C THR A 73 13.86 8.08 3.43
N LEU A 74 14.90 8.69 4.02
CA LEU A 74 15.85 9.52 3.26
C LEU A 74 16.59 8.75 2.17
N HIS A 75 16.92 7.47 2.40
CA HIS A 75 17.53 6.61 1.37
C HIS A 75 16.62 6.42 0.13
N ILE A 76 15.30 6.44 0.31
CA ILE A 76 14.33 6.42 -0.79
C ILE A 76 14.40 7.75 -1.53
N LEU A 77 14.40 8.87 -0.79
CA LEU A 77 14.52 10.21 -1.38
C LEU A 77 15.80 10.34 -2.22
N ASP A 78 16.92 9.83 -1.73
CA ASP A 78 18.20 9.86 -2.44
C ASP A 78 18.15 9.02 -3.72
N ALA A 79 17.51 7.84 -3.70
CA ALA A 79 17.28 7.03 -4.90
C ALA A 79 16.45 7.77 -5.96
N PHE A 80 15.49 8.59 -5.53
CA PHE A 80 14.69 9.48 -6.37
C PHE A 80 15.37 10.83 -6.65
N LYS A 81 16.68 10.97 -6.42
CA LYS A 81 17.46 12.18 -6.70
C LYS A 81 16.90 13.45 -6.05
N GLY A 82 16.31 13.32 -4.87
CA GLY A 82 15.71 14.43 -4.14
C GLY A 82 14.28 14.80 -4.55
N ASP A 83 13.66 14.09 -5.51
CA ASP A 83 12.24 14.26 -5.82
C ASP A 83 11.37 13.69 -4.70
N ALA A 84 10.99 14.56 -3.77
CA ALA A 84 10.20 14.21 -2.61
C ALA A 84 8.78 13.74 -2.95
N VAL A 85 8.19 14.23 -4.05
CA VAL A 85 6.84 13.85 -4.47
C VAL A 85 6.85 12.40 -4.94
N SER A 86 7.77 12.06 -5.86
CA SER A 86 7.92 10.69 -6.36
C SER A 86 8.36 9.72 -5.26
N ALA A 87 9.32 10.12 -4.42
CA ALA A 87 9.79 9.31 -3.30
C ALA A 87 8.66 8.99 -2.30
N ARG A 88 7.82 9.97 -1.95
CA ARG A 88 6.68 9.77 -1.05
C ARG A 88 5.60 8.90 -1.69
N ALA A 89 5.32 9.09 -2.97
CA ALA A 89 4.36 8.26 -3.70
C ALA A 89 4.83 6.80 -3.77
N TYR A 90 6.12 6.56 -4.03
CA TYR A 90 6.72 5.23 -3.97
C TYR A 90 6.64 4.65 -2.57
N TYR A 91 7.06 5.40 -1.54
CA TYR A 91 7.06 4.93 -0.15
C TYR A 91 5.64 4.58 0.36
N ARG A 92 4.61 5.31 -0.10
CA ARG A 92 3.21 4.95 0.14
C ARG A 92 2.86 3.61 -0.50
N ALA A 93 3.15 3.42 -1.79
CA ALA A 93 2.86 2.16 -2.48
C ALA A 93 3.62 0.97 -1.84
N ALA A 94 4.87 1.21 -1.44
CA ALA A 94 5.71 0.25 -0.71
C ALA A 94 5.09 -0.13 0.64
N SER A 95 4.61 0.86 1.40
CA SER A 95 3.93 0.64 2.68
C SER A 95 2.72 -0.26 2.52
N TRP A 96 1.86 0.02 1.53
CA TRP A 96 0.71 -0.84 1.21
C TRP A 96 1.10 -2.29 0.92
N PHE A 97 2.22 -2.49 0.22
CA PHE A 97 2.69 -3.83 -0.10
C PHE A 97 3.27 -4.57 1.12
N ILE A 98 3.98 -3.87 2.00
CA ILE A 98 4.48 -4.46 3.25
C ILE A 98 3.29 -4.86 4.15
N MET A 99 2.29 -3.98 4.27
CA MET A 99 1.06 -4.30 5.03
C MET A 99 0.29 -5.48 4.43
N PHE A 100 0.24 -5.59 3.10
CA PHE A 100 -0.31 -6.76 2.41
C PHE A 100 0.39 -8.06 2.84
N LEU A 101 1.73 -8.07 2.88
CA LEU A 101 2.49 -9.25 3.28
C LEU A 101 2.17 -9.68 4.70
N GLU A 102 2.04 -8.74 5.64
CA GLU A 102 1.69 -9.04 7.02
C GLU A 102 0.26 -9.60 7.16
N ILE A 103 -0.72 -8.99 6.48
CA ILE A 103 -2.10 -9.50 6.49
C ILE A 103 -2.17 -10.89 5.85
N LYS A 104 -1.44 -11.10 4.75
CA LYS A 104 -1.33 -12.41 4.10
C LYS A 104 -0.76 -13.45 5.07
N ASN A 105 0.34 -13.13 5.75
CA ASN A 105 0.95 -14.02 6.73
C ASN A 105 -0.02 -14.37 7.87
N PHE A 106 -0.79 -13.39 8.36
CA PHE A 106 -1.83 -13.62 9.36
C PHE A 106 -2.90 -14.60 8.88
N ILE A 107 -3.43 -14.39 7.66
CA ILE A 107 -4.46 -15.25 7.05
C ILE A 107 -3.94 -16.69 6.91
N GLU A 108 -2.73 -16.85 6.39
CA GLU A 108 -2.13 -18.17 6.13
C GLU A 108 -1.75 -18.91 7.41
N SER A 109 -1.40 -18.18 8.47
CA SER A 109 -1.12 -18.77 9.79
C SER A 109 -2.39 -19.13 10.57
N ASN A 110 -3.56 -18.62 10.15
CA ASN A 110 -4.85 -18.81 10.82
C ASN A 110 -5.95 -19.24 9.83
N PRO A 111 -5.80 -20.38 9.12
CA PRO A 111 -6.68 -20.76 8.02
C PRO A 111 -8.11 -21.13 8.46
N THR A 112 -8.29 -21.55 9.71
CA THR A 112 -9.60 -21.91 10.28
C THR A 112 -10.34 -20.73 10.91
N ASN A 113 -9.68 -19.57 11.06
CA ASN A 113 -10.32 -18.39 11.62
C ASN A 113 -11.30 -17.79 10.58
N PRO A 114 -12.62 -17.71 10.88
CA PRO A 114 -13.61 -17.13 9.98
C PRO A 114 -13.28 -15.69 9.54
N MET A 115 -12.64 -14.91 10.43
CA MET A 115 -12.20 -13.55 10.14
C MET A 115 -11.05 -13.50 9.15
N SER A 116 -10.21 -14.55 9.03
CA SER A 116 -9.19 -14.62 7.98
C SER A 116 -9.83 -14.66 6.58
N LYS A 117 -10.93 -15.41 6.42
CA LYS A 117 -11.69 -15.46 5.17
C LYS A 117 -12.33 -14.11 4.84
N LEU A 118 -13.02 -13.50 5.80
CA LEU A 118 -13.62 -12.17 5.62
C LEU A 118 -12.55 -11.11 5.30
N THR A 119 -11.40 -11.19 5.97
CA THR A 119 -10.27 -10.28 5.74
C THR A 119 -9.77 -10.38 4.30
N LYS A 120 -9.62 -11.61 3.81
CA LYS A 120 -9.24 -11.92 2.43
C LYS A 120 -10.22 -11.32 1.42
N GLU A 121 -11.52 -11.52 1.64
CA GLU A 121 -12.57 -11.15 0.68
C GLU A 121 -12.84 -9.64 0.64
N GLN A 122 -12.79 -8.96 1.79
CA GLN A 122 -13.23 -7.57 1.90
C GLN A 122 -12.09 -6.55 1.74
N PHE A 123 -10.89 -6.85 2.23
CA PHE A 123 -9.86 -5.82 2.37
C PHE A 123 -8.68 -5.98 1.41
N LEU A 124 -8.27 -7.21 1.09
CA LEU A 124 -7.05 -7.42 0.30
C LEU A 124 -7.08 -6.77 -1.08
N GLY A 125 -8.26 -6.59 -1.69
CA GLY A 125 -8.41 -5.90 -2.97
C GLY A 125 -7.83 -4.48 -2.95
N LEU A 126 -8.05 -3.74 -1.85
CA LEU A 126 -7.49 -2.40 -1.68
C LEU A 126 -5.96 -2.44 -1.56
N PHE A 127 -5.43 -3.31 -0.71
CA PHE A 127 -3.99 -3.46 -0.51
C PHE A 127 -3.29 -3.81 -1.83
N ILE A 128 -3.85 -4.73 -2.60
CA ILE A 128 -3.31 -5.13 -3.91
C ILE A 128 -3.34 -3.94 -4.89
N SER A 129 -4.46 -3.21 -4.95
CA SER A 129 -4.60 -2.05 -5.84
C SER A 129 -3.56 -0.96 -5.55
N GLU A 130 -3.43 -0.55 -4.28
CA GLU A 130 -2.49 0.48 -3.87
C GLU A 130 -1.03 0.01 -4.04
N SER A 131 -0.74 -1.25 -3.71
CA SER A 131 0.60 -1.84 -3.90
C SER A 131 1.00 -1.94 -5.37
N SER A 132 0.04 -2.17 -6.27
CA SER A 132 0.28 -2.26 -7.71
C SER A 132 0.84 -0.96 -8.30
N MET A 133 0.70 0.17 -7.58
CA MET A 133 1.33 1.43 -7.98
C MET A 133 2.86 1.33 -8.02
N LEU A 134 3.49 0.40 -7.30
CA LEU A 134 4.93 0.15 -7.39
C LEU A 134 5.39 -0.09 -8.84
N LEU A 135 4.55 -0.71 -9.67
CA LEU A 135 4.87 -0.98 -11.08
C LEU A 135 4.91 0.27 -11.96
N ARG A 136 4.54 1.45 -11.44
CA ARG A 136 4.59 2.74 -12.16
C ARG A 136 5.91 3.48 -11.98
N PHE A 137 6.77 3.06 -11.05
CA PHE A 137 8.07 3.68 -10.81
C PHE A 137 9.17 2.99 -11.62
N ASP A 138 10.15 3.77 -12.05
CA ASP A 138 11.30 3.26 -12.84
C ASP A 138 12.39 2.64 -11.95
N ILE A 139 12.33 2.92 -10.65
CA ILE A 139 13.26 2.42 -9.64
C ILE A 139 12.49 1.79 -8.48
N ASP A 140 13.10 0.79 -7.86
CA ASP A 140 12.54 0.04 -6.73
C ASP A 140 13.60 -0.08 -5.61
N PRO A 141 13.91 1.01 -4.89
CA PRO A 141 15.00 1.03 -3.89
C PRO A 141 14.82 0.01 -2.75
N LEU A 142 13.60 -0.46 -2.48
CA LEU A 142 13.32 -1.48 -1.47
C LEU A 142 13.27 -2.92 -2.03
N ASN A 143 13.50 -3.10 -3.34
CA ASN A 143 13.43 -4.40 -4.03
C ASN A 143 12.13 -5.19 -3.77
N LEU A 144 11.00 -4.48 -3.62
CA LEU A 144 9.72 -5.10 -3.29
C LEU A 144 9.11 -5.85 -4.48
N ILE A 145 9.44 -5.46 -5.71
CA ILE A 145 8.91 -6.11 -6.92
C ILE A 145 9.32 -7.59 -6.98
N ASP A 146 10.47 -7.96 -6.42
CA ASP A 146 10.92 -9.35 -6.37
C ASP A 146 10.00 -10.24 -5.54
N LYS A 147 9.23 -9.65 -4.61
CA LYS A 147 8.28 -10.35 -3.75
C LYS A 147 6.85 -10.38 -4.33
N PHE A 148 6.61 -9.85 -5.54
CA PHE A 148 5.27 -9.79 -6.13
C PHE A 148 4.62 -11.17 -6.36
N GLY A 149 5.39 -12.25 -6.35
CA GLY A 149 4.88 -13.61 -6.29
C GLY A 149 3.87 -13.83 -5.15
N ALA A 150 3.95 -13.06 -4.06
CA ALA A 150 3.02 -13.12 -2.93
C ALA A 150 1.56 -12.78 -3.30
N PHE A 151 1.32 -12.09 -4.42
CA PHE A 151 -0.03 -11.84 -4.93
C PHE A 151 -0.71 -13.07 -5.55
N LYS A 152 0.05 -14.14 -5.83
CA LYS A 152 -0.49 -15.36 -6.43
C LYS A 152 -1.59 -15.94 -5.54
N GLY A 153 -2.76 -16.21 -6.13
CA GLY A 153 -3.94 -16.72 -5.40
C GLY A 153 -4.82 -15.65 -4.74
N TYR A 154 -4.42 -14.37 -4.81
CA TYR A 154 -5.19 -13.23 -4.31
C TYR A 154 -5.70 -12.32 -5.44
N ILE A 155 -5.24 -12.53 -6.67
CA ILE A 155 -5.66 -11.74 -7.84
C ILE A 155 -6.31 -12.64 -8.88
N ASN A 156 -7.56 -12.36 -9.19
CA ASN A 156 -8.33 -13.14 -10.16
C ASN A 156 -7.94 -12.82 -11.61
N ARG A 157 -7.69 -11.54 -11.94
CA ARG A 157 -7.44 -11.09 -13.32
C ARG A 157 -6.35 -10.00 -13.39
N PRO A 158 -5.07 -10.35 -13.16
CA PRO A 158 -3.99 -9.39 -13.31
C PRO A 158 -3.79 -8.99 -14.78
N ASN A 159 -3.44 -7.72 -15.02
CA ASN A 159 -3.04 -7.26 -16.35
C ASN A 159 -1.68 -7.89 -16.76
N SER A 160 -1.28 -7.75 -18.03
CA SER A 160 -0.08 -8.41 -18.56
C SER A 160 1.21 -7.99 -17.85
N VAL A 161 1.34 -6.72 -17.49
CA VAL A 161 2.51 -6.18 -16.78
C VAL A 161 2.62 -6.78 -15.38
N MET A 162 1.50 -6.80 -14.65
CA MET A 162 1.42 -7.40 -13.32
C MET A 162 1.62 -8.91 -13.37
N LYS A 163 1.07 -9.61 -14.38
CA LYS A 163 1.34 -11.04 -14.62
C LYS A 163 2.84 -11.30 -14.79
N LEU A 164 3.54 -10.46 -15.55
CA LEU A 164 4.98 -10.57 -15.74
C LEU A 164 5.74 -10.34 -14.42
N ALA A 165 5.38 -9.28 -13.68
CA ALA A 165 5.99 -8.99 -12.38
C ALA A 165 5.77 -10.12 -11.35
N ILE A 166 4.59 -10.75 -11.32
CA ILE A 166 4.29 -11.87 -10.41
C ILE A 166 5.06 -13.14 -10.81
N LYS A 167 5.11 -13.47 -12.11
CA LYS A 167 5.71 -14.72 -12.60
C LYS A 167 7.23 -14.67 -12.69
N ASN A 168 7.77 -13.53 -13.14
CA ASN A 168 9.20 -13.36 -13.36
C ASN A 168 9.62 -11.90 -13.09
N PRO A 169 9.80 -11.52 -11.81
CA PRO A 169 10.20 -10.16 -11.43
C PRO A 169 11.50 -9.70 -12.10
N LYS A 170 12.48 -10.60 -12.24
CA LYS A 170 13.77 -10.30 -12.89
C LYS A 170 13.58 -9.92 -14.35
N LEU A 171 12.75 -10.66 -15.09
CA LEU A 171 12.42 -10.36 -16.48
C LEU A 171 11.61 -9.06 -16.58
N TYR A 172 10.65 -8.83 -15.67
CA TYR A 172 9.93 -7.56 -15.59
C TYR A 172 10.91 -6.38 -15.46
N LYS A 173 11.85 -6.43 -14.51
CA LYS A 173 12.85 -5.37 -14.29
C LYS A 173 13.69 -5.12 -15.55
N LYS A 174 14.11 -6.17 -16.25
CA LYS A 174 14.83 -6.05 -17.54
C LYS A 174 13.98 -5.43 -18.65
N MET A 175 12.70 -5.78 -18.71
CA MET A 175 11.77 -5.28 -19.74
C MET A 175 11.16 -3.91 -19.40
N LEU A 176 11.42 -3.37 -18.21
CA LEU A 176 10.83 -2.14 -17.72
C LEU A 176 10.98 -0.96 -18.72
N PRO A 177 12.14 -0.72 -19.35
CA PRO A 177 12.26 0.36 -20.34
C PRO A 177 11.32 0.20 -21.53
N LEU A 178 11.15 -1.02 -22.04
CA LEU A 178 10.24 -1.33 -23.16
C LEU A 178 8.77 -1.16 -22.75
N ILE A 179 8.43 -1.60 -21.53
CA ILE A 179 7.08 -1.43 -20.96
C ILE A 179 6.75 0.06 -20.88
N ARG A 180 7.68 0.90 -20.42
CA ARG A 180 7.49 2.36 -20.36
C ARG A 180 7.29 3.00 -21.72
N ILE A 181 8.03 2.56 -22.74
CA ILE A 181 7.85 3.03 -24.12
C ILE A 181 6.44 2.69 -24.61
N TYR A 182 6.01 1.44 -24.43
CA TYR A 182 4.66 1.00 -24.80
C TYR A 182 3.55 1.79 -24.07
N GLU A 183 3.71 2.03 -22.77
CA GLU A 183 2.78 2.84 -21.98
C GLU A 183 2.67 4.28 -22.49
N LYS A 184 3.78 4.91 -22.91
CA LYS A 184 3.75 6.23 -23.52
C LYS A 184 2.99 6.25 -24.84
N PHE A 185 3.24 5.28 -25.73
CA PHE A 185 2.54 5.17 -27.01
C PHE A 185 1.03 5.00 -26.83
N THR A 186 0.61 4.09 -25.95
CA THR A 186 -0.81 3.86 -25.66
C THR A 186 -1.50 5.08 -25.03
N GLN A 187 -0.79 5.88 -24.24
CA GLN A 187 -1.34 7.15 -23.73
C GLN A 187 -1.55 8.18 -24.84
N ILE A 188 -0.60 8.30 -25.77
CA ILE A 188 -0.71 9.20 -26.94
C ILE A 188 -1.91 8.78 -27.80
N GLU A 189 -2.01 7.50 -28.12
CA GLU A 189 -3.13 6.92 -28.88
C GLU A 189 -4.48 7.24 -28.23
N ARG A 190 -4.59 7.07 -26.90
CA ARG A 190 -5.81 7.38 -26.14
C ARG A 190 -6.18 8.87 -26.21
N ARG A 191 -5.19 9.76 -26.12
CA ARG A 191 -5.42 11.22 -26.25
C ARG A 191 -5.92 11.57 -27.65
N PHE A 192 -5.31 10.99 -28.68
CA PHE A 192 -5.71 11.19 -30.07
C PHE A 192 -7.15 10.71 -30.34
N ARG A 193 -7.52 9.51 -29.86
CA ARG A 193 -8.90 9.01 -29.96
C ARG A 193 -9.93 9.91 -29.28
N LYS A 194 -9.60 10.46 -28.11
CA LYS A 194 -10.49 11.42 -27.40
C LYS A 194 -10.66 12.71 -28.20
N PHE A 195 -9.58 13.23 -28.77
CA PHE A 195 -9.61 14.43 -29.62
C PHE A 195 -10.45 14.24 -30.89
N ILE A 196 -10.37 13.08 -31.55
CA ILE A 196 -11.24 12.77 -32.70
C ILE A 196 -12.71 12.72 -32.27
N LYS A 197 -13.03 12.10 -31.12
CA LYS A 197 -14.40 12.03 -30.60
C LYS A 197 -14.97 13.41 -30.26
N SER A 198 -14.16 14.30 -29.69
CA SER A 198 -14.63 15.67 -29.35
C SER A 198 -14.85 16.55 -30.56
N LYS A 199 -14.29 16.22 -31.73
CA LYS A 199 -14.54 16.95 -33.00
C LYS A 199 -15.75 16.43 -33.78
N LYS A 200 -16.34 15.30 -33.36
CA LYS A 200 -17.53 14.68 -33.98
C LYS A 200 -18.83 15.00 -33.21
N SER A 201 -18.75 15.80 -32.14
CA SER A 201 -19.87 16.33 -31.36
C SER A 201 -19.93 17.83 -31.53
#